data_AF-A0A2M8CVK0-F1
#
_entry.id   AF-A0A2M8CVK0-F1
#
_cell.length_a   1.000
_cell.length_b   1.000
_cell.length_c   1.000
_cell.angle_alpha   90.00
_cell.angle_beta   90.00
_cell.angle_gamma   90.00
#
_symmetry.space_group_name_H-M   'P 1'
#
loop_
_entity.id
_entity.type
_entity.pdbx_description
1 polymer ?
#
loop_
_entity_poly.entity_id
_entity_poly.type
_entity_poly.pdbx_seq_one_letter_code
_entity_poly.pdbx_strand_id
1 'polypeptide(L)'
;MALYTSDRFASASATGTDWRDTSRAVLELLEKAAIPGHDYRIGFLYISDELVEDAASILNLFRAVTNIEHWVGATGLGVCATNAEYVESPAIAAMIGRMKDSDFCVFPALKQGTTTEKLEKWTDHHDPMLVLVHGDPQPDTDPATALETLEFITQGFITGGMSSSRSTTMQFADEISQGNISGVAFSQDIDVATTLTQGCAPIGTWHRITRCEDNVIMELDGQRVFEIFSSDLRDLAVSKGAAEENEDTDIQETLFRGEVHVAFPVQGSDQKDYLVRNIVGIDPEKGWISVGHPVMNGEQMMFVHRNNQTVRTDLSRALLEIRSRLETERGSFKPQGALYISCMARAQPDFGVGPGGEMALVREIIGDIPLAGFYANGEISNRRFYGYTAILILFL
;
A
#
# COMPACT_ATOMS: atom_id res chain seq x y z
N MET A 1 -11.96 -18.07 -10.88
CA MET A 1 -11.58 -18.07 -9.45
C MET A 1 -10.63 -19.24 -9.24
N ALA A 2 -9.49 -19.03 -8.61
CA ALA A 2 -8.49 -20.06 -8.41
C ALA A 2 -8.07 -20.08 -6.94
N LEU A 3 -7.84 -21.29 -6.42
CA LEU A 3 -7.23 -21.52 -5.12
C LEU A 3 -5.72 -21.60 -5.33
N TYR A 4 -4.96 -20.82 -4.55
CA TYR A 4 -3.51 -20.89 -4.53
C TYR A 4 -3.07 -21.38 -3.15
N THR A 5 -2.06 -22.26 -3.10
CA THR A 5 -1.61 -22.90 -1.86
C THR A 5 -0.10 -22.98 -1.79
N SER A 6 0.41 -22.97 -0.56
CA SER A 6 1.77 -23.34 -0.17
C SER A 6 1.70 -24.22 1.08
N ASP A 7 2.84 -24.54 1.69
CA ASP A 7 2.85 -25.36 2.91
C ASP A 7 2.21 -24.62 4.09
N ARG A 8 2.30 -23.27 4.10
CA ARG A 8 1.84 -22.42 5.20
C ARG A 8 0.62 -21.57 4.90
N PHE A 9 0.28 -21.32 3.64
CA PHE A 9 -0.80 -20.42 3.28
C PHE A 9 -1.70 -20.97 2.19
N ALA A 10 -2.95 -20.50 2.19
CA ALA A 10 -3.87 -20.67 1.09
C ALA A 10 -4.61 -19.35 0.83
N SER A 11 -4.82 -18.99 -0.43
CA SER A 11 -5.60 -17.79 -0.78
C SER A 11 -6.63 -18.08 -1.86
N ALA A 12 -7.72 -17.31 -1.80
CA ALA A 12 -8.79 -17.33 -2.77
C ALA A 12 -9.39 -15.94 -2.90
N SER A 13 -9.91 -15.66 -4.09
CA SER A 13 -10.64 -14.44 -4.37
C SER A 13 -11.83 -14.69 -5.28
N ALA A 14 -12.86 -13.86 -5.10
CA ALA A 14 -14.07 -13.89 -5.90
C ALA A 14 -14.61 -12.48 -6.10
N THR A 15 -15.33 -12.31 -7.21
CA THR A 15 -16.24 -11.19 -7.43
C THR A 15 -17.64 -11.75 -7.61
N GLY A 16 -18.66 -10.96 -7.27
CA GLY A 16 -20.06 -11.39 -7.34
C GLY A 16 -21.02 -10.20 -7.35
N THR A 17 -22.31 -10.50 -7.23
CA THR A 17 -23.38 -9.49 -7.22
C THR A 17 -23.81 -9.08 -5.82
N ASP A 18 -23.56 -9.94 -4.82
CA ASP A 18 -23.84 -9.66 -3.41
C ASP A 18 -22.77 -10.28 -2.50
N TRP A 19 -22.80 -9.92 -1.22
CA TRP A 19 -21.83 -10.39 -0.25
C TRP A 19 -21.91 -11.90 0.04
N ARG A 20 -23.09 -12.52 -0.04
CA ARG A 20 -23.31 -13.93 0.33
C ARG A 20 -22.70 -14.85 -0.71
N ASP A 21 -23.00 -14.59 -1.97
CA ASP A 21 -22.48 -15.36 -3.10
C ASP A 21 -20.98 -15.17 -3.23
N THR A 22 -20.49 -13.93 -3.07
CA THR A 22 -19.06 -13.63 -3.08
C THR A 22 -18.32 -14.33 -1.93
N SER A 23 -18.86 -14.28 -0.71
CA SER A 23 -18.26 -14.96 0.46
C SER A 23 -18.26 -16.47 0.28
N ARG A 24 -19.37 -17.05 -0.18
CA ARG A 24 -19.48 -18.49 -0.42
C ARG A 24 -18.45 -18.96 -1.43
N ALA A 25 -18.28 -18.23 -2.54
CA ALA A 25 -17.33 -18.59 -3.58
C ALA A 25 -15.87 -18.61 -3.07
N VAL A 26 -15.49 -17.66 -2.20
CA VAL A 26 -14.16 -17.66 -1.56
C VAL A 26 -14.03 -18.82 -0.56
N LEU A 27 -15.03 -19.02 0.30
CA LEU A 27 -14.99 -20.04 1.35
C LEU A 27 -14.97 -21.46 0.79
N GLU A 28 -15.75 -21.76 -0.25
CA GLU A 28 -15.73 -23.05 -0.94
C GLU A 28 -14.34 -23.39 -1.52
N LEU A 29 -13.53 -22.39 -1.84
CA LEU A 29 -12.15 -22.58 -2.26
C LEU A 29 -11.21 -22.77 -1.06
N LEU A 30 -11.33 -21.93 -0.04
CA LEU A 30 -10.49 -22.04 1.17
C LEU A 30 -10.71 -23.35 1.93
N GLU A 31 -11.95 -23.86 2.00
CA GLU A 31 -12.27 -25.15 2.63
C GLU A 31 -11.56 -26.33 1.94
N LYS A 32 -11.29 -26.25 0.63
CA LYS A 32 -10.51 -27.27 -0.08
C LYS A 32 -9.05 -27.32 0.36
N ALA A 33 -8.51 -26.20 0.84
CA ALA A 33 -7.17 -26.11 1.42
C ALA A 33 -7.17 -26.34 2.95
N ALA A 34 -8.27 -26.03 3.63
CA ALA A 34 -8.50 -26.26 5.05
C ALA A 34 -8.96 -27.70 5.32
N ILE A 35 -8.12 -28.67 4.94
CA ILE A 35 -8.36 -30.10 5.23
C ILE A 35 -8.25 -30.33 6.76
N PRO A 36 -9.06 -31.23 7.36
CA PRO A 36 -8.93 -31.58 8.78
C PRO A 36 -7.50 -32.01 9.15
N GLY A 37 -6.88 -31.30 10.10
CA GLY A 37 -5.48 -31.50 10.54
C GLY A 37 -4.53 -30.33 10.23
N HIS A 38 -5.00 -29.30 9.52
CA HIS A 38 -4.23 -28.08 9.25
C HIS A 38 -4.59 -26.97 10.25
N ASP A 39 -3.58 -26.56 11.04
CA ASP A 39 -3.68 -25.55 12.11
C ASP A 39 -3.58 -24.12 11.52
N TYR A 40 -4.56 -23.70 10.72
CA TYR A 40 -4.67 -22.31 10.28
C TYR A 40 -5.15 -21.47 11.45
N ARG A 41 -4.37 -20.45 11.85
CA ARG A 41 -4.65 -19.64 13.06
C ARG A 41 -4.94 -18.18 12.76
N ILE A 42 -4.59 -17.71 11.57
CA ILE A 42 -4.79 -16.32 11.15
C ILE A 42 -5.34 -16.26 9.72
N GLY A 43 -6.25 -15.32 9.48
CA GLY A 43 -6.76 -14.95 8.18
C GLY A 43 -6.51 -13.48 7.86
N PHE A 44 -6.25 -13.20 6.59
CA PHE A 44 -6.18 -11.88 6.01
C PHE A 44 -7.42 -11.72 5.13
N LEU A 45 -8.25 -10.71 5.40
CA LEU A 45 -9.51 -10.48 4.71
C LEU A 45 -9.57 -9.05 4.17
N TYR A 46 -9.65 -8.94 2.85
CA TYR A 46 -9.88 -7.68 2.18
C TYR A 46 -11.20 -7.75 1.41
N ILE A 47 -12.00 -6.71 1.55
CA ILE A 47 -13.28 -6.58 0.84
C ILE A 47 -13.29 -5.28 0.06
N SER A 48 -13.96 -5.29 -1.09
CA SER A 48 -14.19 -4.07 -1.84
C SER A 48 -15.21 -3.16 -1.12
N ASP A 49 -15.21 -1.87 -1.43
CA ASP A 49 -16.06 -0.89 -0.78
C ASP A 49 -17.54 -1.12 -1.07
N GLU A 50 -17.88 -1.77 -2.19
CA GLU A 50 -19.25 -2.17 -2.51
C GLU A 50 -19.82 -3.20 -1.52
N LEU A 51 -18.97 -3.86 -0.71
CA LEU A 51 -19.38 -4.84 0.30
C LEU A 51 -19.28 -4.32 1.74
N VAL A 52 -18.95 -3.04 1.94
CA VAL A 52 -18.63 -2.51 3.28
C VAL A 52 -19.80 -2.57 4.27
N GLU A 53 -21.04 -2.38 3.79
CA GLU A 53 -22.24 -2.43 4.63
C GLU A 53 -22.45 -3.82 5.25
N ASP A 54 -21.93 -4.88 4.61
CA ASP A 54 -22.03 -6.26 5.05
C ASP A 54 -20.73 -6.78 5.70
N ALA A 55 -19.74 -5.92 5.96
CA ALA A 55 -18.43 -6.30 6.51
C ALA A 55 -18.54 -7.21 7.75
N ALA A 56 -19.47 -6.90 8.67
CA ALA A 56 -19.72 -7.71 9.88
C ALA A 56 -20.26 -9.09 9.56
N SER A 57 -21.18 -9.18 8.61
CA SER A 57 -21.75 -10.45 8.16
C SER A 57 -20.69 -11.31 7.46
N ILE A 58 -19.84 -10.69 6.64
CA ILE A 58 -18.74 -11.35 5.93
C ILE A 58 -17.74 -11.91 6.95
N LEU A 59 -17.22 -11.09 7.86
CA LEU A 59 -16.24 -11.52 8.87
C LEU A 59 -16.78 -12.67 9.73
N ASN A 60 -18.03 -12.55 10.21
CA ASN A 60 -18.67 -13.59 11.02
C ASN A 60 -18.83 -14.90 10.25
N LEU A 61 -19.18 -14.83 8.97
CA LEU A 61 -19.31 -16.01 8.11
C LEU A 61 -17.94 -16.68 7.90
N PHE A 62 -16.89 -15.90 7.62
CA PHE A 62 -15.53 -16.44 7.45
C PHE A 62 -15.04 -17.13 8.72
N ARG A 63 -15.22 -16.51 9.89
CA ARG A 63 -14.91 -17.14 11.19
C ARG A 63 -15.67 -18.44 11.41
N ALA A 64 -16.99 -18.42 11.19
CA ALA A 64 -17.85 -19.58 11.45
C ALA A 64 -17.51 -20.78 10.54
N VAL A 65 -17.17 -20.53 9.28
CA VAL A 65 -16.90 -21.59 8.29
C VAL A 65 -15.46 -22.11 8.41
N THR A 66 -14.48 -21.22 8.58
CA THR A 66 -13.05 -21.62 8.64
C THR A 66 -12.60 -22.09 10.01
N ASN A 67 -13.34 -21.76 11.08
CA ASN A 67 -12.94 -21.94 12.48
C ASN A 67 -11.60 -21.24 12.83
N ILE A 68 -11.24 -20.19 12.08
CA ILE A 68 -10.10 -19.32 12.36
C ILE A 68 -10.58 -18.17 13.23
N GLU A 69 -9.99 -18.03 14.42
CA GLU A 69 -10.31 -16.95 15.36
C GLU A 69 -9.84 -15.59 14.84
N HIS A 70 -8.57 -15.54 14.40
CA HIS A 70 -7.92 -14.27 14.12
C HIS A 70 -8.06 -13.82 12.68
N TRP A 71 -8.55 -12.60 12.48
CA TRP A 71 -8.73 -12.01 11.16
C TRP A 71 -8.28 -10.56 11.15
N VAL A 72 -7.43 -10.22 10.17
CA VAL A 72 -6.95 -8.86 9.96
C VAL A 72 -7.14 -8.39 8.53
N GLY A 73 -7.31 -7.10 8.33
CA GLY A 73 -7.49 -6.54 6.99
C GLY A 73 -8.27 -5.24 6.99
N ALA A 74 -8.76 -4.88 5.81
CA ALA A 74 -9.48 -3.64 5.62
C ALA A 74 -10.41 -3.67 4.41
N THR A 75 -11.28 -2.68 4.34
CA THR A 75 -11.98 -2.29 3.12
C THR A 75 -11.05 -1.49 2.20
N GLY A 76 -11.09 -1.78 0.91
CA GLY A 76 -10.50 -0.96 -0.14
C GLY A 76 -11.50 -0.67 -1.26
N LEU A 77 -11.29 0.35 -2.07
CA LEU A 77 -12.02 0.62 -3.33
C LEU A 77 -11.96 -0.55 -4.33
N GLY A 78 -11.01 -1.45 -4.10
CA GLY A 78 -10.89 -2.71 -4.79
C GLY A 78 -9.96 -3.63 -4.02
N VAL A 79 -9.91 -4.88 -4.45
CA VAL A 79 -9.06 -5.92 -3.88
C VAL A 79 -8.22 -6.57 -4.97
N CYS A 80 -7.09 -7.14 -4.58
CA CYS A 80 -6.22 -7.89 -5.48
C CYS A 80 -5.85 -9.24 -4.87
N ALA A 81 -5.55 -10.19 -5.75
CA ALA A 81 -5.15 -11.54 -5.42
C ALA A 81 -4.26 -12.09 -6.54
N THR A 82 -3.74 -13.31 -6.36
CA THR A 82 -2.89 -13.95 -7.36
C THR A 82 -3.57 -13.98 -8.73
N ASN A 83 -2.98 -13.26 -9.69
CA ASN A 83 -3.49 -13.12 -11.07
C ASN A 83 -4.89 -12.48 -11.17
N ALA A 84 -5.30 -11.67 -10.19
CA ALA A 84 -6.60 -11.03 -10.21
C ALA A 84 -6.59 -9.64 -9.56
N GLU A 85 -7.22 -8.69 -10.23
CA GLU A 85 -7.42 -7.31 -9.77
C GLU A 85 -8.91 -7.02 -9.92
N TYR A 86 -9.57 -6.69 -8.81
CA TYR A 86 -10.99 -6.38 -8.78
C TYR A 86 -11.16 -4.94 -8.33
N VAL A 87 -11.50 -4.09 -9.29
CA VAL A 87 -11.76 -2.66 -9.07
C VAL A 87 -13.18 -2.39 -9.57
N GLU A 88 -13.91 -1.52 -8.87
CA GLU A 88 -15.29 -1.13 -9.24
C GLU A 88 -16.28 -2.32 -9.33
N SER A 89 -16.08 -3.33 -8.48
CA SER A 89 -16.97 -4.48 -8.41
C SER A 89 -16.95 -5.11 -7.02
N PRO A 90 -18.09 -5.65 -6.54
CA PRO A 90 -18.12 -6.39 -5.28
C PRO A 90 -17.14 -7.55 -5.32
N ALA A 91 -16.15 -7.54 -4.45
CA ALA A 91 -15.09 -8.54 -4.43
C ALA A 91 -14.50 -8.77 -3.05
N ILE A 92 -14.03 -10.00 -2.84
CA ILE A 92 -13.34 -10.43 -1.62
C ILE A 92 -12.04 -11.11 -2.03
N ALA A 93 -10.94 -10.73 -1.38
CA ALA A 93 -9.66 -11.43 -1.42
C ALA A 93 -9.30 -11.88 0.00
N ALA A 94 -9.08 -13.18 0.17
CA ALA A 94 -8.75 -13.74 1.47
C ALA A 94 -7.55 -14.69 1.39
N MET A 95 -6.72 -14.67 2.43
CA MET A 95 -5.61 -15.59 2.61
C MET A 95 -5.59 -16.11 4.05
N ILE A 96 -5.43 -17.41 4.24
CA ILE A 96 -5.32 -18.05 5.55
C ILE A 96 -3.89 -18.57 5.77
N GLY A 97 -3.38 -18.45 6.99
CA GLY A 97 -2.00 -18.76 7.34
C GLY A 97 -1.87 -19.71 8.53
N ARG A 98 -0.87 -20.60 8.44
CA ARG A 98 -0.45 -21.53 9.50
C ARG A 98 0.69 -20.91 10.30
N MET A 99 0.37 -20.49 11.51
CA MET A 99 1.29 -19.85 12.46
C MET A 99 0.88 -20.27 13.86
N LYS A 100 1.78 -20.27 14.85
CA LYS A 100 1.37 -20.48 16.24
C LYS A 100 0.77 -19.19 16.79
N ASP A 101 -0.17 -19.28 17.71
CA ASP A 101 -0.76 -18.10 18.36
C ASP A 101 0.26 -17.25 19.11
N SER A 102 1.36 -17.86 19.57
CA SER A 102 2.46 -17.13 20.20
C SER A 102 3.17 -16.21 19.23
N ASP A 103 3.19 -16.57 17.94
CA ASP A 103 4.09 -15.95 16.97
C ASP A 103 3.54 -14.62 16.44
N PHE A 104 2.28 -14.27 16.76
CA PHE A 104 1.65 -13.02 16.36
C PHE A 104 0.72 -12.45 17.44
N CYS A 105 0.47 -11.15 17.40
CA CYS A 105 -0.50 -10.49 18.26
C CYS A 105 -1.38 -9.51 17.47
N VAL A 106 -2.66 -9.85 17.32
CA VAL A 106 -3.68 -8.94 16.77
C VAL A 106 -4.05 -7.88 17.82
N PHE A 107 -4.10 -6.63 17.39
CA PHE A 107 -4.48 -5.47 18.22
C PHE A 107 -5.59 -4.64 17.54
N PRO A 108 -6.57 -4.15 18.32
CA PRO A 108 -7.70 -3.38 17.80
C PRO A 108 -7.28 -1.96 17.43
N ALA A 109 -8.23 -1.18 16.89
CA ALA A 109 -8.01 0.23 16.58
C ALA A 109 -7.54 1.03 17.81
N LEU A 110 -6.35 1.64 17.71
CA LEU A 110 -5.72 2.45 18.75
C LEU A 110 -6.36 3.84 18.84
N LYS A 111 -7.53 3.90 19.49
CA LYS A 111 -8.25 5.14 19.79
C LYS A 111 -7.87 5.68 21.17
N GLN A 112 -8.32 6.90 21.47
CA GLN A 112 -8.26 7.43 22.81
C GLN A 112 -8.94 6.47 23.80
N GLY A 113 -8.18 6.01 24.80
CA GLY A 113 -8.65 5.06 25.81
C GLY A 113 -8.59 3.58 25.43
N THR A 114 -8.16 3.24 24.21
CA THR A 114 -7.84 1.84 23.86
C THR A 114 -6.63 1.39 24.67
N THR A 115 -6.72 0.20 25.29
CA THR A 115 -5.59 -0.41 25.99
C THR A 115 -4.64 -1.10 25.01
N THR A 116 -3.35 -0.86 25.21
CA THR A 116 -2.24 -1.53 24.51
C THR A 116 -1.66 -2.71 25.32
N GLU A 117 -2.23 -3.01 26.49
CA GLU A 117 -1.69 -3.98 27.47
C GLU A 117 -1.46 -5.38 26.86
N LYS A 118 -2.35 -5.84 25.96
CA LYS A 118 -2.18 -7.13 25.28
C LYS A 118 -0.90 -7.14 24.43
N LEU A 119 -0.68 -6.08 23.65
CA LEU A 119 0.48 -5.95 22.78
C LEU A 119 1.76 -5.79 23.61
N GLU A 120 1.74 -4.93 24.63
CA GLU A 120 2.88 -4.71 25.53
C GLU A 120 3.32 -6.00 26.23
N LYS A 121 2.38 -6.77 26.81
CA LYS A 121 2.69 -8.07 27.43
C LYS A 121 3.23 -9.10 26.44
N TRP A 122 2.76 -9.03 25.19
CA TRP A 122 3.25 -9.92 24.15
C TRP A 122 4.69 -9.56 23.75
N THR A 123 5.02 -8.26 23.67
CA THR A 123 6.38 -7.76 23.42
C THR A 123 7.37 -8.01 24.57
N ASP A 124 6.89 -8.29 25.80
CA ASP A 124 7.77 -8.73 26.90
C ASP A 124 8.45 -10.10 26.61
N HIS A 125 7.89 -10.88 25.67
CA HIS A 125 8.33 -12.25 25.38
C HIS A 125 8.71 -12.49 23.91
N HIS A 126 8.50 -11.51 23.02
CA HIS A 126 8.74 -11.63 21.59
C HIS A 126 9.34 -10.33 21.05
N ASP A 127 10.21 -10.45 20.06
CA ASP A 127 10.80 -9.34 19.33
C ASP A 127 9.99 -9.13 18.04
N PRO A 128 9.18 -8.06 17.93
CA PRO A 128 8.36 -7.84 16.75
C PRO A 128 9.24 -7.42 15.57
N MET A 129 9.27 -8.22 14.50
CA MET A 129 10.04 -7.87 13.30
C MET A 129 9.22 -7.03 12.32
N LEU A 130 7.92 -7.33 12.21
CA LEU A 130 7.00 -6.67 11.29
C LEU A 130 5.67 -6.41 11.96
N VAL A 131 5.12 -5.22 11.78
CA VAL A 131 3.76 -4.87 12.21
C VAL A 131 2.95 -4.50 10.98
N LEU A 132 1.99 -5.34 10.62
CA LEU A 132 1.03 -5.04 9.58
C LEU A 132 -0.09 -4.17 10.15
N VAL A 133 -0.32 -3.01 9.53
CA VAL A 133 -1.33 -2.04 9.97
C VAL A 133 -2.36 -1.71 8.90
N HIS A 134 -3.57 -1.47 9.35
CA HIS A 134 -4.68 -0.94 8.56
C HIS A 134 -5.14 0.35 9.22
N GLY A 135 -5.05 1.46 8.48
CA GLY A 135 -5.41 2.77 8.97
C GLY A 135 -6.79 3.24 8.49
N ASP A 136 -7.39 4.19 9.19
CA ASP A 136 -8.66 4.81 8.82
C ASP A 136 -8.40 6.25 8.38
N PRO A 137 -8.71 6.66 7.13
CA PRO A 137 -8.40 8.00 6.64
C PRO A 137 -9.41 9.07 7.07
N GLN A 138 -10.33 8.78 7.99
CA GLN A 138 -11.36 9.73 8.41
C GLN A 138 -10.77 10.97 9.11
N PRO A 139 -11.34 12.18 8.92
CA PRO A 139 -10.75 13.43 9.42
C PRO A 139 -10.64 13.55 10.95
N ASP A 140 -11.43 12.78 11.71
CA ASP A 140 -11.44 12.76 13.17
C ASP A 140 -10.42 11.77 13.76
N THR A 141 -9.61 11.14 12.91
CA THR A 141 -8.55 10.21 13.29
C THR A 141 -7.17 10.87 13.30
N ASP A 142 -6.27 10.32 14.10
CA ASP A 142 -4.86 10.66 14.16
C ASP A 142 -4.00 9.39 14.03
N PRO A 143 -3.88 8.85 12.81
CA PRO A 143 -3.07 7.65 12.57
C PRO A 143 -1.58 7.91 12.80
N ALA A 144 -1.09 9.16 12.72
CA ALA A 144 0.31 9.47 12.96
C ALA A 144 0.70 9.21 14.43
N THR A 145 -0.08 9.71 15.38
CA THR A 145 0.14 9.44 16.82
C THR A 145 0.00 7.95 17.15
N ALA A 146 -0.92 7.24 16.47
CA ALA A 146 -1.04 5.79 16.63
C ALA A 146 0.20 5.03 16.12
N LEU A 147 0.81 5.47 15.00
CA LEU A 147 2.07 4.91 14.50
C LEU A 147 3.23 5.14 15.47
N GLU A 148 3.33 6.33 16.07
CA GLU A 148 4.36 6.62 17.08
C GLU A 148 4.22 5.73 18.32
N THR A 149 2.98 5.51 18.77
CA THR A 149 2.68 4.60 19.88
C THR A 149 3.09 3.16 19.54
N LEU A 150 2.76 2.68 18.34
CA LEU A 150 3.15 1.35 17.88
C LEU A 150 4.67 1.20 17.74
N GLU A 151 5.36 2.22 17.23
CA GLU A 151 6.83 2.23 17.14
C GLU A 151 7.45 2.12 18.52
N PHE A 152 6.94 2.87 19.50
CA PHE A 152 7.43 2.83 20.87
C PHE A 152 7.27 1.45 21.52
N ILE A 153 6.12 0.80 21.33
CA ILE A 153 5.82 -0.52 21.91
C ILE A 153 6.57 -1.64 21.20
N THR A 154 6.50 -1.65 19.86
CA THR A 154 6.93 -2.83 19.08
C THR A 154 8.37 -2.74 18.60
N GLN A 155 8.88 -1.54 18.37
CA GLN A 155 10.18 -1.29 17.72
C GLN A 155 10.39 -2.02 16.38
N GLY A 156 9.31 -2.59 15.82
CA GLY A 156 9.33 -3.39 14.60
C GLY A 156 9.11 -2.54 13.36
N PHE A 157 9.29 -3.15 12.19
CA PHE A 157 9.03 -2.47 10.92
C PHE A 157 7.51 -2.37 10.68
N ILE A 158 6.96 -1.16 10.81
CA ILE A 158 5.53 -0.91 10.62
C ILE A 158 5.23 -0.69 9.13
N THR A 159 4.36 -1.53 8.57
CA THR A 159 3.97 -1.49 7.16
C THR A 159 2.49 -1.76 6.99
N GLY A 160 1.86 -1.25 5.94
CA GLY A 160 0.41 -1.40 5.78
C GLY A 160 -0.20 -0.43 4.81
N GLY A 161 -1.47 -0.11 5.01
CA GLY A 161 -2.17 0.88 4.19
C GLY A 161 -3.39 1.48 4.87
N MET A 162 -3.78 2.65 4.38
CA MET A 162 -5.03 3.29 4.76
C MET A 162 -6.19 2.62 4.01
N SER A 163 -7.24 2.27 4.75
CA SER A 163 -8.51 1.80 4.18
C SER A 163 -9.03 2.80 3.14
N SER A 164 -9.75 2.34 2.14
CA SER A 164 -10.32 3.21 1.11
C SER A 164 -11.75 2.79 0.77
N SER A 165 -12.62 3.76 0.55
CA SER A 165 -14.04 3.54 0.27
C SER A 165 -14.72 4.82 -0.22
N ARG A 166 -15.76 4.69 -1.04
CA ARG A 166 -16.62 5.81 -1.45
C ARG A 166 -17.63 6.22 -0.37
N SER A 167 -17.88 5.38 0.63
CA SER A 167 -18.85 5.62 1.69
C SER A 167 -18.19 5.62 3.07
N THR A 168 -18.00 4.45 3.66
CA THR A 168 -17.40 4.26 4.97
C THR A 168 -16.25 3.26 4.89
N THR A 169 -15.27 3.41 5.76
CA THR A 169 -14.09 2.57 5.88
C THR A 169 -14.24 1.65 7.07
N MET A 170 -13.77 0.40 6.94
CA MET A 170 -13.74 -0.58 8.02
C MET A 170 -12.39 -1.27 8.05
N GLN A 171 -11.92 -1.53 9.27
CA GLN A 171 -10.74 -2.35 9.55
C GLN A 171 -11.19 -3.63 10.25
N PHE A 172 -10.52 -4.74 9.93
CA PHE A 172 -10.66 -6.01 10.62
C PHE A 172 -9.43 -6.20 11.51
N ALA A 173 -9.65 -6.42 12.81
CA ALA A 173 -8.63 -6.83 13.75
C ALA A 173 -9.30 -7.63 14.87
N ASP A 174 -9.66 -8.87 14.53
CA ASP A 174 -10.61 -9.73 15.22
C ASP A 174 -12.03 -9.16 15.24
N GLU A 175 -12.21 -7.94 15.71
CA GLU A 175 -13.46 -7.22 15.61
C GLU A 175 -13.42 -6.22 14.45
N ILE A 176 -14.60 -5.72 14.06
CA ILE A 176 -14.69 -4.60 13.13
C ILE A 176 -14.51 -3.32 13.88
N SER A 177 -13.67 -2.46 13.32
CA SER A 177 -13.44 -1.14 13.87
C SER A 177 -13.30 -0.10 12.77
N GLN A 178 -13.60 1.13 13.17
CA GLN A 178 -13.24 2.36 12.46
C GLN A 178 -12.29 3.12 13.37
N GLY A 179 -11.39 3.93 12.86
CA GLY A 179 -10.52 4.81 13.64
C GLY A 179 -9.05 4.43 13.62
N ASN A 180 -8.20 5.46 13.73
CA ASN A 180 -6.73 5.42 13.78
C ASN A 180 -6.14 4.20 13.05
N ILE A 181 -5.59 3.24 13.79
CA ILE A 181 -4.85 2.10 13.25
C ILE A 181 -5.15 0.84 14.07
N SER A 182 -5.43 -0.26 13.37
CA SER A 182 -5.46 -1.62 13.91
C SER A 182 -4.54 -2.53 13.09
N GLY A 183 -4.35 -3.78 13.53
CA GLY A 183 -3.54 -4.71 12.76
C GLY A 183 -2.99 -5.89 13.56
N VAL A 184 -1.83 -6.39 13.12
CA VAL A 184 -1.14 -7.53 13.72
C VAL A 184 0.37 -7.30 13.77
N ALA A 185 0.97 -7.60 14.92
CA ALA A 185 2.41 -7.70 15.07
C ALA A 185 2.85 -9.15 14.88
N PHE A 186 3.94 -9.36 14.14
CA PHE A 186 4.57 -10.67 13.93
C PHE A 186 5.91 -10.72 14.64
N SER A 187 6.15 -11.81 15.36
CA SER A 187 7.41 -12.07 16.07
C SER A 187 8.55 -12.38 15.09
N GLN A 188 9.76 -12.43 15.63
CA GLN A 188 10.97 -12.87 14.96
C GLN A 188 10.92 -14.31 14.42
N ASP A 189 9.99 -15.13 14.88
CA ASP A 189 9.81 -16.51 14.40
C ASP A 189 9.06 -16.58 13.05
N ILE A 190 8.51 -15.45 12.58
CA ILE A 190 7.84 -15.34 11.29
C ILE A 190 8.75 -14.60 10.31
N ASP A 191 9.47 -15.40 9.51
CA ASP A 191 10.31 -14.89 8.44
C ASP A 191 9.49 -14.15 7.39
N VAL A 192 9.77 -12.86 7.26
CA VAL A 192 9.15 -11.97 6.28
C VAL A 192 10.20 -11.17 5.52
N ALA A 193 9.85 -10.79 4.29
CA ALA A 193 10.59 -9.79 3.53
C ALA A 193 9.61 -8.82 2.90
N THR A 194 9.98 -7.54 2.86
CA THR A 194 9.17 -6.51 2.24
C THR A 194 9.96 -5.70 1.21
N THR A 195 9.23 -5.16 0.24
CA THR A 195 9.71 -4.15 -0.69
C THR A 195 8.61 -3.13 -0.95
N LEU A 196 9.02 -1.89 -1.18
CA LEU A 196 8.15 -0.78 -1.59
C LEU A 196 8.56 -0.33 -3.00
N THR A 197 7.58 0.06 -3.79
CA THR A 197 7.78 0.65 -5.13
C THR A 197 7.16 2.04 -5.16
N GLN A 198 7.89 3.04 -5.64
CA GLN A 198 7.50 4.45 -5.66
C GLN A 198 6.41 4.79 -6.70
N GLY A 199 6.37 4.07 -7.83
CA GLY A 199 5.43 4.35 -8.92
C GLY A 199 5.62 5.69 -9.64
N CYS A 200 6.62 6.48 -9.23
CA CYS A 200 6.99 7.79 -9.76
C CYS A 200 8.48 7.81 -10.10
N ALA A 201 8.85 8.52 -11.16
CA ALA A 201 10.24 8.67 -11.59
C ALA A 201 10.67 10.15 -11.49
N PRO A 202 11.86 10.42 -10.93
CA PRO A 202 12.42 11.77 -10.83
C PRO A 202 12.46 12.51 -12.17
N ILE A 203 12.20 13.81 -12.11
CA ILE A 203 12.46 14.77 -13.18
C ILE A 203 13.57 15.69 -12.67
N GLY A 204 14.66 15.82 -13.43
CA GLY A 204 15.74 16.73 -13.05
C GLY A 204 16.46 16.32 -11.76
N THR A 205 16.77 17.31 -10.93
CA THR A 205 17.58 17.16 -9.71
C THR A 205 16.85 17.69 -8.47
N TRP A 206 17.50 17.60 -7.30
CA TRP A 206 16.96 18.20 -6.08
C TRP A 206 17.14 19.72 -6.11
N HIS A 207 16.03 20.43 -5.95
CA HIS A 207 15.95 21.88 -5.81
C HIS A 207 15.71 22.27 -4.36
N ARG A 208 16.29 23.40 -3.93
CA ARG A 208 16.04 23.97 -2.60
C ARG A 208 14.86 24.93 -2.65
N ILE A 209 13.90 24.76 -1.75
CA ILE A 209 12.84 25.75 -1.53
C ILE A 209 13.47 27.00 -0.92
N THR A 210 13.51 28.08 -1.68
CA THR A 210 14.10 29.36 -1.26
C THR A 210 13.04 30.35 -0.78
N ARG A 211 11.80 30.20 -1.24
CA ARG A 211 10.65 30.95 -0.75
C ARG A 211 9.35 30.15 -0.85
N CYS A 212 8.69 29.97 0.29
CA CYS A 212 7.34 29.41 0.40
C CYS A 212 6.51 30.12 1.48
N GLU A 213 5.20 29.91 1.41
CA GLU A 213 4.22 30.28 2.44
C GLU A 213 3.22 29.12 2.58
N ASP A 214 3.07 28.58 3.79
CA ASP A 214 2.28 27.38 4.09
C ASP A 214 2.60 26.19 3.17
N ASN A 215 1.72 25.88 2.24
CA ASN A 215 1.87 24.81 1.25
C ASN A 215 2.07 25.34 -0.18
N VAL A 216 2.43 26.62 -0.33
CA VAL A 216 2.61 27.32 -1.60
C VAL A 216 4.09 27.65 -1.80
N ILE A 217 4.68 27.07 -2.84
CA ILE A 217 6.07 27.28 -3.24
C ILE A 217 6.10 28.43 -4.24
N MET A 218 6.97 29.40 -4.01
CA MET A 218 7.14 30.59 -4.85
C MET A 218 8.49 30.58 -5.57
N GLU A 219 9.56 30.18 -4.87
CA GLU A 219 10.92 30.19 -5.43
C GLU A 219 11.68 28.91 -5.07
N LEU A 220 12.36 28.35 -6.07
CA LEU A 220 13.30 27.25 -5.98
C LEU A 220 14.68 27.75 -6.41
N ASP A 221 15.74 27.44 -5.66
CA ASP A 221 17.12 27.84 -5.97
C ASP A 221 17.33 29.34 -6.30
N GLY A 222 16.50 30.21 -5.72
CA GLY A 222 16.52 31.66 -5.96
C GLY A 222 15.88 32.10 -7.28
N GLN A 223 15.21 31.19 -7.99
CA GLN A 223 14.45 31.42 -9.21
C GLN A 223 12.96 31.14 -8.98
N ARG A 224 12.11 31.67 -9.87
CA ARG A 224 10.66 31.41 -9.77
C ARG A 224 10.39 29.94 -9.98
N VAL A 225 9.54 29.35 -9.13
CA VAL A 225 9.26 27.90 -9.18
C VAL A 225 8.75 27.45 -10.56
N PHE A 226 7.92 28.26 -11.23
CA PHE A 226 7.40 27.93 -12.56
C PHE A 226 8.46 27.89 -13.67
N GLU A 227 9.55 28.65 -13.53
CA GLU A 227 10.66 28.65 -14.49
C GLU A 227 11.44 27.34 -14.39
N ILE A 228 11.75 26.91 -13.16
CA ILE A 228 12.40 25.61 -12.90
C ILE A 228 11.49 24.46 -13.31
N PHE A 229 10.22 24.52 -12.93
CA PHE A 229 9.22 23.53 -13.32
C PHE A 229 9.15 23.34 -14.85
N SER A 230 9.04 24.44 -15.60
CA SER A 230 9.02 24.40 -17.07
C SER A 230 10.32 23.85 -17.66
N SER A 231 11.48 24.21 -17.07
CA SER A 231 12.78 23.69 -17.48
C SER A 231 12.88 22.17 -17.28
N ASP A 232 12.48 21.68 -16.11
CA ASP A 232 12.51 20.26 -15.76
C ASP A 232 11.60 19.43 -16.67
N LEU A 233 10.40 19.95 -16.99
CA LEU A 233 9.51 19.28 -17.93
C LEU A 233 10.07 19.24 -19.36
N ARG A 234 10.78 20.29 -19.78
CA ARG A 234 11.45 20.30 -21.08
C ARG A 234 12.54 19.23 -21.13
N ASP A 235 13.35 19.10 -20.09
CA ASP A 235 14.39 18.07 -20.00
C ASP A 235 13.76 16.66 -20.04
N LEU A 236 12.60 16.47 -19.40
CA LEU A 236 11.84 15.22 -19.51
C LEU A 236 11.39 14.94 -20.93
N ALA A 237 10.82 15.92 -21.63
CA ALA A 237 10.34 15.76 -23.01
C ALA A 237 11.48 15.39 -23.97
N VAL A 238 12.64 16.06 -23.83
CA VAL A 238 13.86 15.74 -24.59
C VAL A 238 14.33 14.33 -24.29
N SER A 239 14.35 13.90 -23.01
CA SER A 239 14.76 12.55 -22.63
C SER A 239 13.84 11.45 -23.21
N LYS A 240 12.57 11.78 -23.49
CA LYS A 240 11.57 10.89 -24.11
C LYS A 240 11.56 10.95 -25.64
N GLY A 241 12.40 11.77 -26.26
CA GLY A 241 12.52 11.86 -27.72
C GLY A 241 11.37 12.62 -28.41
N ALA A 242 10.63 13.46 -27.68
CA ALA A 242 9.63 14.34 -28.27
C ALA A 242 10.30 15.46 -29.10
N ALA A 243 9.74 15.79 -30.26
CA ALA A 243 10.22 16.90 -31.09
C ALA A 243 9.78 18.24 -30.49
N GLU A 244 10.66 19.25 -30.54
CA GLU A 244 10.54 20.60 -29.93
C GLU A 244 9.34 21.46 -30.41
N GLU A 245 8.40 20.92 -31.18
CA GLU A 245 7.49 21.73 -32.00
C GLU A 245 6.21 22.24 -31.30
N ASN A 246 5.88 21.82 -30.06
CA ASN A 246 4.71 22.34 -29.32
C ASN A 246 4.91 22.35 -27.78
N GLU A 247 5.77 23.25 -27.28
CA GLU A 247 6.21 23.29 -25.87
C GLU A 247 5.11 23.61 -24.82
N ASP A 248 4.26 24.62 -25.05
CA ASP A 248 3.28 25.07 -24.04
C ASP A 248 2.08 24.13 -23.89
N THR A 249 1.67 23.49 -24.98
CA THR A 249 0.52 22.59 -25.02
C THR A 249 0.81 21.26 -24.31
N ASP A 250 2.02 20.72 -24.46
CA ASP A 250 2.41 19.42 -23.87
C ASP A 250 2.63 19.52 -22.35
N ILE A 251 3.16 20.66 -21.88
CA ILE A 251 3.29 20.98 -20.44
C ILE A 251 1.92 21.08 -19.78
N GLN A 252 0.99 21.82 -20.41
CA GLN A 252 -0.37 21.95 -19.92
C GLN A 252 -1.09 20.60 -19.93
N GLU A 253 -1.02 19.83 -21.03
CA GLU A 253 -1.66 18.51 -21.12
C GLU A 253 -1.13 17.53 -20.06
N THR A 254 0.18 17.50 -19.81
CA THR A 254 0.81 16.62 -18.81
C THR A 254 0.38 16.99 -17.39
N LEU A 255 0.27 18.28 -17.09
CA LEU A 255 -0.29 18.81 -15.84
C LEU A 255 -1.77 18.45 -15.68
N PHE A 256 -2.58 18.65 -16.73
CA PHE A 256 -4.01 18.36 -16.70
C PHE A 256 -4.32 16.87 -16.57
N ARG A 257 -3.40 15.98 -16.98
CA ARG A 257 -3.49 14.53 -16.75
C ARG A 257 -3.07 14.10 -15.34
N GLY A 258 -2.56 15.01 -14.52
CA GLY A 258 -2.10 14.70 -13.16
C GLY A 258 -0.89 13.77 -13.15
N GLU A 259 -0.03 13.82 -14.18
CA GLU A 259 1.14 12.96 -14.31
C GLU A 259 2.36 13.50 -13.56
N VAL A 260 2.34 14.75 -13.10
CA VAL A 260 3.48 15.41 -12.44
C VAL A 260 3.14 15.77 -11.00
N HIS A 261 4.07 15.44 -10.10
CA HIS A 261 3.95 15.64 -8.66
C HIS A 261 5.26 16.16 -8.08
N VAL A 262 5.28 16.38 -6.77
CA VAL A 262 6.48 16.80 -6.04
C VAL A 262 6.94 15.68 -5.12
N ALA A 263 8.24 15.42 -5.08
CA ALA A 263 8.85 14.51 -4.13
C ALA A 263 9.72 15.27 -3.12
N PHE A 264 9.69 14.82 -1.87
CA PHE A 264 10.50 15.32 -0.75
C PHE A 264 11.40 14.20 -0.23
N PRO A 265 12.67 14.46 0.10
CA PRO A 265 13.57 13.40 0.55
C PRO A 265 13.21 12.94 1.96
N VAL A 266 13.34 11.63 2.22
CA VAL A 266 13.23 11.11 3.59
C VAL A 266 14.52 11.42 4.35
N GLN A 267 14.44 12.32 5.34
CA GLN A 267 15.61 12.67 6.15
C GLN A 267 16.18 11.46 6.89
N GLY A 268 17.51 11.34 6.87
CA GLY A 268 18.22 10.24 7.53
C GLY A 268 18.17 8.90 6.80
N SER A 269 17.52 8.83 5.63
CA SER A 269 17.58 7.65 4.77
C SER A 269 18.91 7.60 4.00
N ASP A 270 19.60 6.47 4.08
CA ASP A 270 20.74 6.13 3.22
C ASP A 270 20.32 5.59 1.85
N GLN A 271 19.05 5.16 1.75
CA GLN A 271 18.39 4.84 0.49
C GLN A 271 17.87 6.13 -0.15
N LYS A 272 17.84 6.20 -1.49
CA LYS A 272 17.31 7.32 -2.28
C LYS A 272 15.78 7.43 -2.16
N ASP A 273 15.27 7.38 -0.94
CA ASP A 273 13.85 7.32 -0.62
C ASP A 273 13.26 8.73 -0.54
N TYR A 274 12.01 8.84 -0.98
CA TYR A 274 11.29 10.11 -1.07
C TYR A 274 9.79 9.91 -0.90
N LEU A 275 9.12 10.98 -0.49
CA LEU A 275 7.68 11.05 -0.31
C LEU A 275 7.06 11.89 -1.42
N VAL A 276 6.16 11.30 -2.20
CA VAL A 276 5.45 12.01 -3.27
C VAL A 276 4.19 12.68 -2.72
N ARG A 277 3.94 13.92 -3.15
CA ARG A 277 2.77 14.74 -2.80
C ARG A 277 2.19 15.38 -4.05
N ASN A 278 0.87 15.50 -4.05
CA ASN A 278 0.12 16.05 -5.17
C ASN A 278 0.44 17.53 -5.34
N ILE A 279 0.53 17.98 -6.58
CA ILE A 279 0.35 19.40 -6.91
C ILE A 279 -1.15 19.67 -6.85
N VAL A 280 -1.57 20.58 -5.96
CA VAL A 280 -2.97 20.95 -5.75
C VAL A 280 -3.42 22.00 -6.76
N GLY A 281 -2.51 22.88 -7.15
CA GLY A 281 -2.79 23.92 -8.14
C GLY A 281 -1.56 24.72 -8.51
N ILE A 282 -1.65 25.40 -9.65
CA ILE A 282 -0.64 26.34 -10.13
C ILE A 282 -1.34 27.68 -10.37
N ASP A 283 -0.80 28.75 -9.81
CA ASP A 283 -1.24 30.12 -10.09
C ASP A 283 -0.67 30.55 -11.45
N PRO A 284 -1.51 30.75 -12.48
CA PRO A 284 -1.04 31.04 -13.83
C PRO A 284 -0.47 32.46 -13.99
N GLU A 285 -0.82 33.40 -13.10
CA GLU A 285 -0.31 34.77 -13.17
C GLU A 285 1.03 34.91 -12.46
N LYS A 286 1.15 34.28 -11.28
CA LYS A 286 2.34 34.39 -10.44
C LYS A 286 3.34 33.27 -10.65
N GLY A 287 2.91 32.16 -11.23
CA GLY A 287 3.71 30.95 -11.37
C GLY A 287 4.01 30.28 -10.03
N TRP A 288 3.10 30.38 -9.05
CA TRP A 288 3.24 29.70 -7.76
C TRP A 288 2.67 28.29 -7.83
N ILE A 289 3.25 27.35 -7.09
CA ILE A 289 2.78 25.95 -7.07
C ILE A 289 2.34 25.59 -5.66
N SER A 290 1.09 25.17 -5.51
CA SER A 290 0.55 24.63 -4.25
C SER A 290 0.67 23.11 -4.22
N VAL A 291 1.09 22.56 -3.09
CA VAL A 291 1.27 21.12 -2.88
C VAL A 291 0.39 20.60 -1.74
N GLY A 292 0.08 19.30 -1.76
CA GLY A 292 -0.79 18.64 -0.77
C GLY A 292 -0.12 18.37 0.59
N HIS A 293 0.88 19.16 0.97
CA HIS A 293 1.64 19.03 2.20
C HIS A 293 2.25 20.38 2.61
N PRO A 294 2.36 20.71 3.91
CA PRO A 294 3.12 21.89 4.34
C PRO A 294 4.56 21.84 3.86
N VAL A 295 5.14 22.98 3.50
CA VAL A 295 6.54 23.07 3.04
C VAL A 295 7.30 24.13 3.82
N MET A 296 8.62 23.97 3.94
CA MET A 296 9.46 24.92 4.66
C MET A 296 10.60 25.49 3.81
N ASN A 297 10.95 26.76 4.04
CA ASN A 297 12.14 27.35 3.45
C ASN A 297 13.39 26.56 3.87
N GLY A 298 14.25 26.27 2.89
CA GLY A 298 15.44 25.46 3.06
C GLY A 298 15.23 23.96 2.84
N GLU A 299 14.00 23.48 2.75
CA GLU A 299 13.69 22.10 2.39
C GLU A 299 14.11 21.78 0.95
N GLN A 300 14.35 20.51 0.65
CA GLN A 300 14.64 20.04 -0.71
C GLN A 300 13.41 19.38 -1.31
N MET A 301 13.23 19.58 -2.61
CA MET A 301 12.21 18.90 -3.39
C MET A 301 12.69 18.63 -4.82
N MET A 302 12.03 17.71 -5.50
CA MET A 302 12.19 17.52 -6.95
C MET A 302 10.82 17.28 -7.58
N PHE A 303 10.68 17.56 -8.86
CA PHE A 303 9.49 17.12 -9.58
C PHE A 303 9.61 15.63 -9.92
N VAL A 304 8.49 14.94 -9.96
CA VAL A 304 8.42 13.54 -10.37
C VAL A 304 7.31 13.36 -11.39
N HIS A 305 7.51 12.45 -12.33
CA HIS A 305 6.49 12.07 -13.30
C HIS A 305 5.98 10.65 -13.04
N ARG A 306 4.74 10.42 -13.41
CA ARG A 306 4.04 9.16 -13.21
C ARG A 306 3.22 8.83 -14.45
N ASN A 307 3.45 7.64 -14.98
CA ASN A 307 2.61 7.02 -15.99
C ASN A 307 2.70 5.48 -15.85
N ASN A 308 1.96 4.76 -16.66
CA ASN A 308 1.92 3.30 -16.64
C ASN A 308 3.34 2.68 -16.78
N GLN A 309 4.14 3.19 -17.72
CA GLN A 309 5.49 2.68 -17.95
C GLN A 309 6.40 2.88 -16.73
N THR A 310 6.32 4.03 -16.07
CA THR A 310 7.06 4.32 -14.83
C THR A 310 6.68 3.36 -13.72
N VAL A 311 5.38 3.15 -13.50
CA VAL A 311 4.87 2.20 -12.49
C VAL A 311 5.36 0.78 -12.77
N ARG A 312 5.22 0.29 -14.01
CA ARG A 312 5.69 -1.04 -14.41
C ARG A 312 7.19 -1.21 -14.24
N THR A 313 7.97 -0.21 -14.66
CA THR A 313 9.45 -0.27 -14.61
C THR A 313 9.93 -0.33 -13.17
N ASP A 314 9.36 0.52 -12.31
CA ASP A 314 9.70 0.57 -10.89
C ASP A 314 9.25 -0.70 -10.14
N LEU A 315 8.03 -1.20 -10.42
CA LEU A 315 7.54 -2.44 -9.85
C LEU A 315 8.42 -3.63 -10.26
N SER A 316 8.70 -3.81 -11.56
CA SER A 316 9.56 -4.89 -12.03
C SER A 316 10.95 -4.85 -11.40
N ARG A 317 11.55 -3.65 -11.29
CA ARG A 317 12.84 -3.46 -10.62
C ARG A 317 12.77 -3.92 -9.16
N ALA A 318 11.80 -3.42 -8.38
CA ALA A 318 11.66 -3.76 -6.96
C ALA A 318 11.41 -5.27 -6.73
N LEU A 319 10.59 -5.90 -7.58
CA LEU A 319 10.30 -7.34 -7.52
C LEU A 319 11.54 -8.20 -7.86
N LEU A 320 12.33 -7.79 -8.86
CA LEU A 320 13.59 -8.46 -9.20
C LEU A 320 14.64 -8.30 -8.09
N GLU A 321 14.73 -7.13 -7.48
CA GLU A 321 15.65 -6.84 -6.38
C GLU A 321 15.32 -7.69 -5.15
N ILE A 322 14.06 -7.73 -4.69
CA ILE A 322 13.68 -8.55 -3.53
C ILE A 322 13.90 -10.04 -3.80
N ARG A 323 13.57 -10.52 -5.01
CA ARG A 323 13.83 -11.91 -5.40
C ARG A 323 15.33 -12.22 -5.36
N SER A 324 16.15 -11.41 -6.02
CA SER A 324 17.60 -11.62 -6.06
C SER A 324 18.24 -11.58 -4.67
N ARG A 325 17.81 -10.63 -3.82
CA ARG A 325 18.24 -10.56 -2.41
C ARG A 325 17.92 -11.86 -1.68
N LEU A 326 16.69 -12.34 -1.77
CA LEU A 326 16.25 -13.56 -1.08
C LEU A 326 16.93 -14.83 -1.62
N GLU A 327 17.14 -14.93 -2.93
CA GLU A 327 17.91 -16.03 -3.55
C GLU A 327 19.35 -16.04 -3.01
N THR A 328 19.96 -14.86 -2.84
CA THR A 328 21.33 -14.72 -2.34
C THR A 328 21.42 -15.05 -0.85
N GLU A 329 20.51 -14.52 -0.03
CA GLU A 329 20.54 -14.68 1.44
C GLU A 329 20.12 -16.09 1.88
N ARG A 330 19.14 -16.70 1.21
CA ARG A 330 18.54 -17.98 1.62
C ARG A 330 18.94 -19.17 0.74
N GLY A 331 19.62 -18.92 -0.38
CA GLY A 331 20.01 -19.95 -1.36
C GLY A 331 18.86 -20.51 -2.21
N SER A 332 17.62 -20.09 -1.97
CA SER A 332 16.46 -20.40 -2.80
C SER A 332 15.35 -19.37 -2.61
N PHE A 333 14.52 -19.21 -3.63
CA PHE A 333 13.34 -18.35 -3.58
C PHE A 333 12.07 -19.19 -3.55
N LYS A 334 11.47 -19.31 -2.35
CA LYS A 334 10.28 -20.13 -2.10
C LYS A 334 9.28 -19.42 -1.17
N PRO A 335 8.83 -18.19 -1.50
CA PRO A 335 7.84 -17.50 -0.69
C PRO A 335 6.59 -18.37 -0.52
N GLN A 336 6.06 -18.40 0.69
CA GLN A 336 4.91 -19.19 1.09
C GLN A 336 3.60 -18.42 0.94
N GLY A 337 3.62 -17.09 1.00
CA GLY A 337 2.44 -16.28 0.81
C GLY A 337 2.80 -14.80 0.71
N ALA A 338 1.85 -13.99 0.30
CA ALA A 338 2.05 -12.57 0.11
C ALA A 338 0.86 -11.71 0.49
N LEU A 339 1.16 -10.53 1.00
CA LEU A 339 0.23 -9.42 1.07
C LEU A 339 0.66 -8.34 0.09
N TYR A 340 -0.31 -7.81 -0.65
CA TYR A 340 -0.07 -6.71 -1.58
C TYR A 340 -0.96 -5.52 -1.26
N ILE A 341 -0.35 -4.36 -1.10
CA ILE A 341 -1.04 -3.13 -0.76
C ILE A 341 -0.62 -2.11 -1.80
N SER A 342 -1.56 -1.67 -2.64
CA SER A 342 -1.25 -0.75 -3.75
C SER A 342 -2.09 0.50 -3.67
N CYS A 343 -1.54 1.64 -4.04
CA CYS A 343 -2.30 2.88 -4.04
C CYS A 343 -3.49 2.79 -4.99
N MET A 344 -4.67 3.23 -4.56
CA MET A 344 -5.85 3.33 -5.41
C MET A 344 -5.61 4.14 -6.69
N ALA A 345 -4.67 5.11 -6.66
CA ALA A 345 -4.29 5.88 -7.83
C ALA A 345 -3.63 5.02 -8.92
N ARG A 346 -3.06 3.85 -8.58
CA ARG A 346 -2.44 2.86 -9.49
C ARG A 346 -3.45 1.86 -10.05
N ALA A 347 -4.66 1.82 -9.48
CA ALA A 347 -5.76 0.98 -9.91
C ALA A 347 -6.66 1.64 -10.96
N GLN A 348 -6.25 2.76 -11.57
CA GLN A 348 -7.04 3.44 -12.60
C GLN A 348 -6.86 2.77 -13.97
N PRO A 349 -7.83 2.88 -14.90
CA PRO A 349 -7.76 2.26 -16.22
C PRO A 349 -6.48 2.60 -16.99
N ASP A 350 -5.99 3.83 -16.87
CA ASP A 350 -4.75 4.30 -17.50
C ASP A 350 -3.49 3.57 -16.98
N PHE A 351 -3.59 2.96 -15.79
CA PHE A 351 -2.52 2.22 -15.12
C PHE A 351 -2.69 0.68 -15.19
N GLY A 352 -3.65 0.19 -15.98
CA GLY A 352 -3.67 -1.20 -16.42
C GLY A 352 -4.51 -2.17 -15.60
N VAL A 353 -5.70 -1.76 -15.13
CA VAL A 353 -6.70 -2.74 -14.68
C VAL A 353 -7.05 -3.67 -15.84
N GLY A 354 -6.52 -4.90 -15.81
CA GLY A 354 -6.71 -5.88 -16.88
C GLY A 354 -5.48 -6.77 -17.12
N PRO A 355 -5.49 -7.56 -18.22
CA PRO A 355 -4.37 -8.43 -18.56
C PRO A 355 -3.05 -7.66 -18.65
N GLY A 356 -2.12 -7.98 -17.75
CA GLY A 356 -0.82 -7.30 -17.68
C GLY A 356 -0.69 -6.25 -16.58
N GLY A 357 -1.66 -6.06 -15.69
CA GLY A 357 -1.56 -5.18 -14.52
C GLY A 357 -0.47 -5.57 -13.49
N GLU A 358 -0.51 -5.00 -12.30
CA GLU A 358 0.49 -5.22 -11.25
C GLU A 358 0.55 -6.69 -10.83
N MET A 359 -0.62 -7.32 -10.71
CA MET A 359 -0.69 -8.75 -10.36
C MET A 359 -0.10 -9.67 -11.42
N ALA A 360 -0.09 -9.26 -12.69
CA ALA A 360 0.59 -10.01 -13.73
C ALA A 360 2.12 -9.95 -13.56
N LEU A 361 2.68 -8.78 -13.22
CA LEU A 361 4.11 -8.61 -12.96
C LEU A 361 4.54 -9.33 -11.67
N VAL A 362 3.74 -9.22 -10.60
CA VAL A 362 3.97 -9.98 -9.36
C VAL A 362 4.00 -11.47 -9.66
N ARG A 363 3.02 -11.99 -10.40
CA ARG A 363 3.01 -13.40 -10.82
C ARG A 363 4.21 -13.78 -11.66
N GLU A 364 4.59 -12.96 -12.64
CA GLU A 364 5.71 -13.25 -13.54
C GLU A 364 7.05 -13.35 -12.79
N ILE A 365 7.29 -12.46 -11.83
CA ILE A 365 8.58 -12.33 -11.15
C ILE A 365 8.63 -13.13 -9.84
N ILE A 366 7.55 -13.10 -9.04
CA ILE A 366 7.45 -13.75 -7.72
C ILE A 366 6.88 -15.17 -7.84
N GLY A 367 5.97 -15.41 -8.77
CA GLY A 367 5.35 -16.73 -9.02
C GLY A 367 3.90 -16.84 -8.55
N ASP A 368 3.33 -18.03 -8.77
CA ASP A 368 1.95 -18.40 -8.43
C ASP A 368 1.82 -18.78 -6.94
N ILE A 369 2.06 -17.82 -6.04
CA ILE A 369 1.93 -18.01 -4.57
C ILE A 369 0.56 -17.56 -4.05
N PRO A 370 0.12 -18.04 -2.87
CA PRO A 370 -1.00 -17.44 -2.15
C PRO A 370 -0.79 -15.93 -1.96
N LEU A 371 -1.70 -15.11 -2.47
CA LEU A 371 -1.68 -13.65 -2.31
C LEU A 371 -3.09 -13.12 -2.04
N ALA A 372 -3.19 -12.17 -1.10
CA ALA A 372 -4.36 -11.33 -0.90
C ALA A 372 -3.94 -9.88 -0.64
N GLY A 373 -4.75 -8.92 -1.08
CA GLY A 373 -4.40 -7.52 -1.02
C GLY A 373 -5.54 -6.59 -1.31
N PHE A 374 -5.29 -5.29 -1.17
CA PHE A 374 -6.27 -4.24 -1.40
C PHE A 374 -5.66 -2.96 -1.96
N TYR A 375 -6.52 -2.14 -2.55
CA TYR A 375 -6.14 -0.82 -3.01
C TYR A 375 -6.34 0.23 -1.91
N ALA A 376 -5.26 0.80 -1.39
CA ALA A 376 -5.24 1.67 -0.23
C ALA A 376 -5.35 3.16 -0.60
N ASN A 377 -5.83 3.98 0.34
CA ASN A 377 -5.83 5.44 0.25
C ASN A 377 -4.51 6.02 0.80
N GLY A 378 -3.39 5.43 0.39
CA GLY A 378 -2.06 5.71 0.93
C GLY A 378 -1.48 4.49 1.63
N GLU A 379 -0.19 4.28 1.43
CA GLU A 379 0.55 3.15 1.95
C GLU A 379 1.33 3.59 3.20
N ILE A 380 1.48 2.68 4.15
CA ILE A 380 2.28 2.90 5.34
C ILE A 380 3.54 2.06 5.18
N SER A 381 4.72 2.67 5.21
CA SER A 381 5.98 1.96 5.22
C SER A 381 6.94 2.65 6.18
N ASN A 382 7.57 1.87 7.05
CA ASN A 382 8.40 2.37 8.14
C ASN A 382 7.77 3.60 8.79
N ARG A 383 6.52 3.46 9.28
CA ARG A 383 5.71 4.48 9.97
C ARG A 383 5.50 5.82 9.25
N ARG A 384 5.62 5.84 7.92
CA ARG A 384 5.40 7.04 7.09
C ARG A 384 4.29 6.78 6.08
N PHE A 385 3.56 7.84 5.73
CA PHE A 385 2.53 7.81 4.69
C PHE A 385 3.13 8.11 3.32
N TYR A 386 3.05 7.10 2.46
CA TYR A 386 3.39 7.16 1.06
C TYR A 386 2.13 7.26 0.21
N GLY A 387 2.26 7.87 -0.96
CA GLY A 387 1.24 7.89 -1.99
C GLY A 387 1.85 7.46 -3.30
N TYR A 388 1.03 6.91 -4.19
CA TYR A 388 1.45 6.33 -5.47
C TYR A 388 2.35 5.10 -5.36
N THR A 389 2.47 4.53 -4.16
CA THR A 389 3.36 3.39 -3.93
C THR A 389 2.60 2.07 -3.93
N ALA A 390 3.36 0.99 -3.92
CA ALA A 390 2.84 -0.33 -3.64
C ALA A 390 3.84 -1.07 -2.74
N ILE A 391 3.31 -1.88 -1.84
CA ILE A 391 4.06 -2.66 -0.87
C ILE A 391 3.75 -4.13 -1.13
N LEU A 392 4.81 -4.92 -1.26
CA LEU A 392 4.75 -6.37 -1.22
C LEU A 392 5.35 -6.84 0.10
N ILE A 393 4.62 -7.68 0.83
CA ILE A 393 5.10 -8.40 2.01
C ILE A 393 5.08 -9.87 1.64
N LEU A 394 6.23 -10.53 1.71
CA LEU A 394 6.41 -11.95 1.47
C LEU A 394 6.60 -12.68 2.80
N PHE A 395 5.80 -13.70 3.03
CA PHE A 395 6.07 -14.72 4.04
C PHE A 395 6.95 -15.79 3.40
N LEU A 396 8.08 -16.13 4.03
CA LEU A 396 9.16 -16.90 3.38
C LEU A 396 9.11 -18.41 3.59
#